data_AF-A0A522YZ86-F1
#
_entry.id   AF-A0A522YZ86-F1
#
_cell.length_a   1.000
_cell.length_b   1.000
_cell.length_c   1.000
_cell.angle_alpha   90.00
_cell.angle_beta   90.00
_cell.angle_gamma   90.00
#
_symmetry.space_group_name_H-M   'P 1'
#
loop_
_entity.id
_entity.type
_entity.pdbx_description
1 polymer ?
#
loop_
_entity_poly.entity_id
_entity_poly.type
_entity_poly.pdbx_seq_one_letter_code
_entity_poly.pdbx_strand_id
1 'polypeptide(L)'
;MPVLPPAFLLGVLSVAAFAAEPSAPLDELAAAVNARGAELTAEDLAPLFDAGALHDGFGAKEAAAGCATALRGATVTAVELSGVPVPGGDEAALAGRLLVTTSSGPAVLRLDDGGRTLCPLDRVRRGGDGRWRLSGNGRAARAEATAVLTRRQWDAPCPACGGRTLRLALYAPPSAVSAATATWPGGQAELRRSEARSLERVLVPGPGRALEVWSEAWVWEAEQGAPPWEGAPPSGAEVSFAFTTAAGARTVGPLRVPSWPGSAARISAPAGHRLADARLGSELRVRWEVPPGFVPASAELTGLTRAEGAVCAADVKAPRPGPDARTAVLTWPSTCSGNQVRPAKRRVGDPPAELTLRLTDGAGRALEVRHAFW
;
A
#
# COMPACT_ATOMS: atom_id res chain seq x y z
N MET A 1 -45.23 -34.69 -46.19
CA MET A 1 -44.10 -33.77 -45.97
C MET A 1 -44.50 -32.85 -44.82
N PRO A 2 -43.81 -32.87 -43.67
CA PRO A 2 -44.18 -32.06 -42.51
C PRO A 2 -43.65 -30.64 -42.66
N VAL A 3 -44.50 -29.67 -42.33
CA VAL A 3 -44.20 -28.23 -42.28
C VAL A 3 -43.51 -27.93 -40.95
N LEU A 4 -42.30 -27.37 -41.00
CA LEU A 4 -41.58 -26.85 -39.83
C LEU A 4 -42.14 -25.48 -39.41
N PRO A 5 -42.28 -25.18 -38.11
CA PRO A 5 -42.70 -23.85 -37.64
C PRO A 5 -41.55 -22.82 -37.70
N PRO A 6 -41.86 -21.52 -37.73
CA PRO A 6 -40.88 -20.45 -37.88
C PRO A 6 -40.00 -20.30 -36.64
N ALA A 7 -38.72 -20.04 -36.88
CA ALA A 7 -37.69 -19.79 -35.88
C ALA A 7 -38.05 -18.59 -34.99
N PHE A 8 -37.94 -18.81 -33.68
CA PHE A 8 -37.85 -17.76 -32.66
C PHE A 8 -36.61 -16.90 -32.94
N LEU A 9 -36.80 -15.69 -33.46
CA LEU A 9 -35.82 -14.61 -33.41
C LEU A 9 -35.80 -14.05 -31.99
N LEU A 10 -35.10 -14.75 -31.08
CA LEU A 10 -34.70 -14.20 -29.79
C LEU A 10 -33.55 -13.22 -30.04
N GLY A 11 -33.80 -11.95 -29.73
CA GLY A 11 -32.92 -10.83 -29.99
C GLY A 11 -31.51 -11.06 -29.44
N VAL A 12 -30.55 -11.07 -30.36
CA VAL A 12 -29.16 -10.70 -30.08
C VAL A 12 -29.14 -9.19 -29.86
N LEU A 13 -29.72 -8.75 -28.72
CA LEU A 13 -29.53 -7.40 -28.23
C LEU A 13 -28.08 -7.30 -27.76
N SER A 14 -27.37 -6.38 -28.39
CA SER A 14 -25.93 -6.19 -28.36
C SER A 14 -25.35 -6.11 -26.94
N VAL A 15 -24.58 -7.11 -26.54
CA VAL A 15 -23.65 -7.01 -25.40
C VAL A 15 -22.62 -5.88 -25.61
N ALA A 16 -22.37 -5.48 -26.87
CA ALA A 16 -21.43 -4.42 -27.23
C ALA A 16 -21.88 -2.99 -26.84
N ALA A 17 -23.19 -2.68 -26.82
CA ALA A 17 -23.67 -1.34 -26.46
C ALA A 17 -23.63 -1.08 -24.95
N PHE A 18 -23.75 -2.13 -24.13
CA PHE A 18 -23.78 -2.02 -22.67
C PHE A 18 -22.40 -1.81 -22.05
N ALA A 19 -21.33 -2.24 -22.74
CA ALA A 19 -19.96 -2.05 -22.27
C ALA A 19 -19.44 -0.61 -22.46
N ALA A 20 -20.07 0.19 -23.34
CA ALA A 20 -19.57 1.51 -23.72
C ALA A 20 -19.91 2.62 -22.70
N GLU A 21 -21.01 2.51 -21.94
CA GLU A 21 -21.41 3.61 -21.04
C GLU A 21 -20.54 3.73 -19.77
N PRO A 22 -20.24 2.63 -19.04
CA PRO A 22 -19.42 2.73 -17.83
C PRO A 22 -17.94 2.98 -18.09
N SER A 23 -17.47 2.78 -19.34
CA SER A 23 -16.08 3.08 -19.74
C SER A 23 -15.87 4.55 -20.10
N ALA A 24 -16.93 5.31 -20.37
CA ALA A 24 -16.83 6.70 -20.84
C ALA A 24 -15.94 7.60 -19.97
N PRO A 25 -15.96 7.52 -18.61
CA PRO A 25 -15.06 8.32 -17.78
C PRO A 25 -13.57 7.99 -17.98
N LEU A 26 -13.23 6.76 -18.37
CA LEU A 26 -11.84 6.37 -18.67
C LEU A 26 -11.38 6.89 -20.03
N ASP A 27 -12.27 6.94 -21.02
CA ASP A 27 -11.98 7.55 -22.33
C ASP A 27 -11.82 9.07 -22.19
N GLU A 28 -12.66 9.71 -21.39
CA GLU A 28 -12.54 11.14 -21.05
C GLU A 28 -11.25 11.43 -20.27
N LEU A 29 -10.87 10.55 -19.33
CA LEU A 29 -9.58 10.61 -18.63
C LEU A 29 -8.41 10.53 -19.63
N ALA A 30 -8.42 9.54 -20.52
CA ALA A 30 -7.39 9.37 -21.54
C ALA A 30 -7.28 10.61 -22.44
N ALA A 31 -8.41 11.17 -22.86
CA ALA A 31 -8.47 12.40 -23.65
C ALA A 31 -7.89 13.60 -22.88
N ALA A 32 -8.25 13.79 -21.61
CA ALA A 32 -7.73 14.88 -20.78
C ALA A 32 -6.21 14.77 -20.56
N VAL A 33 -5.72 13.56 -20.25
CA VAL A 33 -4.28 13.27 -20.08
C VAL A 33 -3.52 13.58 -21.38
N ASN A 34 -3.99 13.07 -22.51
CA ASN A 34 -3.32 13.26 -23.80
C ASN A 34 -3.38 14.71 -24.29
N ALA A 35 -4.47 15.44 -24.00
CA ALA A 35 -4.61 16.84 -24.38
C ALA A 35 -3.76 17.80 -23.53
N ARG A 36 -3.61 17.52 -22.23
CA ARG A 36 -2.87 18.39 -21.31
C ARG A 36 -1.40 18.01 -21.17
N GLY A 37 -1.06 16.74 -21.29
CA GLY A 37 0.32 16.24 -21.17
C GLY A 37 1.01 16.69 -19.88
N ALA A 38 2.11 17.44 -20.01
CA ALA A 38 2.86 17.96 -18.87
C ALA A 38 2.12 19.05 -18.06
N GLU A 39 1.10 19.69 -18.65
CA GLU A 39 0.30 20.74 -18.01
C GLU A 39 -0.94 20.17 -17.31
N LEU A 40 -1.09 18.83 -17.22
CA LEU A 40 -2.24 18.21 -16.57
C LEU A 40 -2.36 18.63 -15.10
N THR A 41 -3.55 19.15 -14.74
CA THR A 41 -3.90 19.58 -13.39
C THR A 41 -5.03 18.74 -12.78
N ALA A 42 -5.19 18.82 -11.46
CA ALA A 42 -6.32 18.21 -10.77
C ALA A 42 -7.66 18.82 -11.21
N GLU A 43 -7.68 20.12 -11.54
CA GLU A 43 -8.85 20.83 -12.04
C GLU A 43 -9.34 20.30 -13.39
N ASP A 44 -8.43 19.83 -14.26
CA ASP A 44 -8.80 19.18 -15.54
C ASP A 44 -9.51 17.84 -15.33
N LEU A 45 -9.18 17.13 -14.25
CA LEU A 45 -9.70 15.81 -13.94
C LEU A 45 -10.92 15.85 -13.00
N ALA A 46 -11.08 16.92 -12.22
CA ALA A 46 -12.16 17.04 -11.23
C ALA A 46 -13.57 16.76 -11.78
N PRO A 47 -13.95 17.20 -13.01
CA PRO A 47 -15.28 16.90 -13.58
C PRO A 47 -15.56 15.42 -13.81
N LEU A 48 -14.51 14.58 -13.92
CA LEU A 48 -14.62 13.14 -14.15
C LEU A 48 -14.98 12.37 -12.87
N PHE A 49 -14.83 12.99 -11.70
CA PHE A 49 -15.13 12.36 -10.41
C PHE A 49 -16.52 12.72 -9.93
N ASP A 50 -17.19 11.72 -9.35
CA ASP A 50 -18.43 11.93 -8.63
C ASP A 50 -18.17 12.81 -7.39
N ALA A 51 -19.08 13.76 -7.09
CA ALA A 51 -18.91 14.66 -5.93
C ALA A 51 -18.84 13.91 -4.58
N GLY A 52 -19.49 12.76 -4.48
CA GLY A 52 -19.41 11.82 -3.37
C GLY A 52 -18.44 10.66 -3.61
N ALA A 53 -17.50 10.81 -4.56
CA ALA A 53 -16.43 9.83 -4.74
C ALA A 53 -15.62 9.69 -3.45
N LEU A 54 -15.33 8.44 -3.10
CA LEU A 54 -14.66 8.08 -1.87
C LEU A 54 -13.74 6.90 -2.15
N HIS A 55 -12.45 7.06 -1.86
CA HIS A 55 -11.47 5.99 -1.96
C HIS A 55 -10.63 5.97 -0.68
N ASP A 56 -10.86 4.95 0.15
CA ASP A 56 -10.15 4.77 1.42
C ASP A 56 -10.22 5.99 2.37
N GLY A 57 -11.35 6.69 2.33
CA GLY A 57 -11.65 7.89 3.11
C GLY A 57 -11.31 9.19 2.40
N PHE A 58 -10.50 9.17 1.33
CA PHE A 58 -10.15 10.35 0.56
C PHE A 58 -11.21 10.66 -0.50
N GLY A 59 -11.50 11.94 -0.71
CA GLY A 59 -12.59 12.39 -1.56
C GLY A 59 -12.18 12.61 -3.02
N ALA A 60 -13.13 13.11 -3.82
CA ALA A 60 -12.94 13.45 -5.23
C ALA A 60 -11.75 14.39 -5.49
N LYS A 61 -11.50 15.34 -4.58
CA LYS A 61 -10.40 16.32 -4.72
C LYS A 61 -9.03 15.64 -4.62
N GLU A 62 -8.83 14.83 -3.59
CA GLU A 62 -7.59 14.05 -3.40
C GLU A 62 -7.42 13.02 -4.52
N ALA A 63 -8.53 12.41 -4.98
CA ALA A 63 -8.54 11.48 -6.10
C ALA A 63 -8.07 12.13 -7.42
N ALA A 64 -8.64 13.29 -7.78
CA ALA A 64 -8.24 14.04 -8.95
C ALA A 64 -6.76 14.50 -8.86
N ALA A 65 -6.34 14.97 -7.68
CA ALA A 65 -4.94 15.32 -7.43
C ALA A 65 -4.00 14.12 -7.56
N GLY A 66 -4.41 12.94 -7.10
CA GLY A 66 -3.67 11.69 -7.21
C GLY A 66 -3.51 11.25 -8.66
N CYS A 67 -4.58 11.27 -9.44
CA CYS A 67 -4.53 10.97 -10.87
C CYS A 67 -3.67 11.97 -11.66
N ALA A 68 -3.83 13.27 -11.42
CA ALA A 68 -3.00 14.28 -12.08
C ALA A 68 -1.52 14.10 -11.75
N THR A 69 -1.19 13.78 -10.49
CA THR A 69 0.20 13.49 -10.08
C THR A 69 0.76 12.27 -10.80
N ALA A 70 -0.04 11.21 -10.94
CA ALA A 70 0.41 9.95 -11.55
C ALA A 70 0.50 10.00 -13.08
N LEU A 71 -0.35 10.78 -13.74
CA LEU A 71 -0.52 10.78 -15.20
C LEU A 71 0.07 12.02 -15.89
N ARG A 72 0.58 13.01 -15.15
CA ARG A 72 1.21 14.20 -15.73
C ARG A 72 2.40 13.82 -16.60
N GLY A 73 2.40 14.32 -17.84
CA GLY A 73 3.44 14.03 -18.83
C GLY A 73 3.39 12.61 -19.38
N ALA A 74 2.38 11.81 -19.02
CA ALA A 74 2.12 10.52 -19.62
C ALA A 74 1.24 10.66 -20.87
N THR A 75 1.20 9.60 -21.68
CA THR A 75 0.27 9.40 -22.79
C THR A 75 -0.49 8.11 -22.56
N VAL A 76 -1.81 8.14 -22.55
CA VAL A 76 -2.65 6.94 -22.45
C VAL A 76 -2.86 6.41 -23.87
N THR A 77 -2.35 5.21 -24.14
CA THR A 77 -2.40 4.59 -25.48
C THR A 77 -3.59 3.65 -25.65
N ALA A 78 -4.03 3.01 -24.57
CA ALA A 78 -5.19 2.13 -24.59
C ALA A 78 -5.85 2.02 -23.22
N VAL A 79 -7.17 1.84 -23.23
CA VAL A 79 -7.99 1.42 -22.09
C VAL A 79 -8.45 0.00 -22.36
N GLU A 80 -8.00 -0.94 -21.53
CA GLU A 80 -8.38 -2.36 -21.67
C GLU A 80 -9.19 -2.80 -20.46
N LEU A 81 -10.50 -3.00 -20.66
CA LEU A 81 -11.39 -3.48 -19.61
C LEU A 81 -11.55 -5.00 -19.67
N SER A 82 -11.49 -5.63 -18.50
CA SER A 82 -11.72 -7.05 -18.29
C SER A 82 -12.85 -7.23 -17.28
N GLY A 83 -14.10 -7.27 -17.75
CA GLY A 83 -15.27 -7.46 -16.91
C GLY A 83 -16.51 -6.76 -17.48
N VAL A 84 -17.69 -7.36 -17.29
CA VAL A 84 -18.96 -6.79 -17.73
C VAL A 84 -19.61 -6.10 -16.52
N PRO A 85 -20.02 -4.82 -16.63
CA PRO A 85 -20.82 -4.17 -15.59
C PRO A 85 -22.07 -5.02 -15.26
N VAL A 86 -22.43 -5.11 -13.98
CA VAL A 86 -23.65 -5.82 -13.58
C VAL A 86 -24.86 -5.03 -14.11
N PRO A 87 -25.78 -5.64 -14.88
CA PRO A 87 -26.91 -4.93 -15.44
C PRO A 87 -27.82 -4.32 -14.37
N GLY A 88 -28.21 -3.04 -14.55
CA GLY A 88 -29.28 -2.39 -13.78
C GLY A 88 -28.87 -1.64 -12.50
N GLY A 89 -27.58 -1.51 -12.21
CA GLY A 89 -27.08 -0.67 -11.11
C GLY A 89 -26.65 0.72 -11.56
N ASP A 90 -26.80 1.71 -10.69
CA ASP A 90 -26.17 3.04 -10.85
C ASP A 90 -24.67 3.03 -10.51
N GLU A 91 -24.09 1.86 -10.23
CA GLU A 91 -22.67 1.69 -9.89
C GLU A 91 -22.09 0.47 -10.61
N ALA A 92 -20.87 0.59 -11.11
CA ALA A 92 -20.14 -0.50 -11.74
C ALA A 92 -18.69 -0.56 -11.21
N ALA A 93 -18.24 -1.77 -10.90
CA ALA A 93 -16.83 -2.05 -10.68
C ALA A 93 -16.12 -2.26 -12.02
N LEU A 94 -14.97 -1.62 -12.18
CA LEU A 94 -14.11 -1.71 -13.34
C LEU A 94 -12.90 -2.58 -12.99
N ALA A 95 -12.68 -3.62 -13.78
CA ALA A 95 -11.46 -4.39 -13.76
C ALA A 95 -10.80 -4.26 -15.14
N GLY A 96 -9.48 -4.15 -15.17
CA GLY A 96 -8.76 -3.90 -16.40
C GLY A 96 -7.43 -3.18 -16.16
N ARG A 97 -6.91 -2.57 -17.23
CA ARG A 97 -5.66 -1.82 -17.22
C ARG A 97 -5.68 -0.65 -18.20
N LEU A 98 -4.97 0.40 -17.84
CA LEU A 98 -4.55 1.47 -18.73
C LEU A 98 -3.13 1.20 -19.19
N LEU A 99 -2.92 1.23 -20.50
CA LEU A 99 -1.59 1.26 -21.08
C LEU A 99 -1.17 2.73 -21.18
N VAL A 100 -0.10 3.09 -20.48
CA VAL A 100 0.43 4.46 -20.46
C VAL A 100 1.89 4.47 -20.90
N THR A 101 2.29 5.52 -21.59
CA THR A 101 3.70 5.79 -21.91
C THR A 101 4.14 7.00 -21.12
N THR A 102 5.20 6.85 -20.33
CA THR A 102 5.79 7.93 -19.51
C THR A 102 7.15 8.31 -20.08
N SER A 103 7.80 9.33 -19.51
CA SER A 103 9.20 9.66 -19.83
C SER A 103 10.17 8.49 -19.54
N SER A 104 9.79 7.57 -18.64
CA SER A 104 10.56 6.33 -18.35
C SER A 104 10.21 5.15 -19.26
N GLY A 105 9.29 5.33 -20.22
CA GLY A 105 8.83 4.30 -21.15
C GLY A 105 7.42 3.79 -20.84
N PRO A 106 7.00 2.68 -21.51
CA PRO A 106 5.69 2.07 -21.32
C PRO A 106 5.49 1.55 -19.90
N ALA A 107 4.31 1.78 -19.34
CA ALA A 107 3.87 1.29 -18.05
C ALA A 107 2.40 0.83 -18.12
N VAL A 108 2.02 -0.02 -17.18
CA VAL A 108 0.65 -0.54 -17.06
C VAL A 108 0.08 -0.09 -15.73
N LEU A 109 -0.97 0.74 -15.76
CA LEU A 109 -1.72 1.09 -14.56
C LEU A 109 -2.91 0.16 -14.46
N ARG A 110 -2.95 -0.63 -13.38
CA ARG A 110 -4.07 -1.53 -13.11
C ARG A 110 -5.23 -0.76 -12.52
N LEU A 111 -6.44 -1.02 -13.00
CA LEU A 111 -7.65 -0.41 -12.48
C LEU A 111 -8.02 -0.99 -11.10
N ASP A 112 -7.53 -2.20 -10.77
CA ASP A 112 -7.90 -2.99 -9.59
C ASP A 112 -6.79 -3.04 -8.50
N ASP A 113 -6.09 -1.94 -8.24
CA ASP A 113 -4.85 -1.95 -7.44
C ASP A 113 -4.99 -2.32 -5.93
N GLY A 114 -6.18 -2.65 -5.46
CA GLY A 114 -6.40 -3.08 -4.08
C GLY A 114 -6.41 -1.95 -3.03
N GLY A 115 -6.45 -0.67 -3.44
CA GLY A 115 -6.64 0.46 -2.52
C GLY A 115 -5.35 1.10 -2.05
N ARG A 116 -4.35 1.16 -2.93
CA ARG A 116 -3.09 1.84 -2.60
C ARG A 116 -2.73 2.93 -3.58
N THR A 117 -3.45 3.15 -4.67
CA THR A 117 -3.28 4.40 -5.42
C THR A 117 -4.31 5.44 -4.99
N LEU A 118 -3.93 6.72 -5.04
CA LEU A 118 -4.88 7.83 -4.91
C LEU A 118 -5.46 8.20 -6.28
N CYS A 119 -5.29 7.36 -7.31
CA CYS A 119 -5.96 7.53 -8.59
C CYS A 119 -6.97 6.40 -8.73
N PRO A 120 -8.17 6.55 -8.14
CA PRO A 120 -9.11 5.45 -8.04
C PRO A 120 -9.88 5.30 -9.34
N LEU A 121 -9.53 4.27 -10.10
CA LEU A 121 -10.13 3.96 -11.40
C LEU A 121 -10.96 2.66 -11.37
N ASP A 122 -11.19 2.12 -10.17
CA ASP A 122 -11.76 0.80 -9.93
C ASP A 122 -13.29 0.80 -9.94
N ARG A 123 -13.95 1.97 -9.86
CA ARG A 123 -15.40 2.09 -9.87
C ARG A 123 -15.89 3.36 -10.53
N VAL A 124 -17.07 3.24 -11.14
CA VAL A 124 -17.85 4.37 -11.65
C VAL A 124 -19.27 4.35 -11.10
N ARG A 125 -19.86 5.53 -10.98
CA ARG A 125 -21.24 5.75 -10.58
C ARG A 125 -21.96 6.65 -11.58
N ARG A 126 -23.21 6.34 -11.87
CA ARG A 126 -24.11 7.17 -12.66
C ARG A 126 -24.69 8.27 -11.76
N GLY A 127 -24.41 9.51 -12.10
CA GLY A 127 -24.99 10.67 -11.42
C GLY A 127 -26.47 10.88 -11.78
N GLY A 128 -27.14 11.76 -11.05
CA GLY A 128 -28.55 12.13 -11.32
C GLY A 128 -28.76 12.82 -12.67
N ASP A 129 -27.69 13.30 -13.31
CA ASP A 129 -27.66 13.83 -14.68
C ASP A 129 -27.45 12.73 -15.74
N GLY A 130 -27.45 11.46 -15.33
CA GLY A 130 -27.29 10.30 -16.18
C GLY A 130 -25.85 10.03 -16.64
N ARG A 131 -24.87 10.85 -16.23
CA ARG A 131 -23.46 10.69 -16.61
C ARG A 131 -22.72 9.77 -15.65
N TRP A 132 -21.93 8.85 -16.22
CA TRP A 132 -20.98 8.05 -15.45
C TRP A 132 -19.81 8.92 -14.98
N ARG A 133 -19.34 8.70 -13.76
CA ARG A 133 -18.17 9.38 -13.17
C ARG A 133 -17.38 8.40 -12.31
N LEU A 134 -16.08 8.62 -12.17
CA LEU A 134 -15.22 7.87 -11.28
C LEU A 134 -15.68 8.08 -9.82
N SER A 135 -15.93 6.99 -9.09
CA SER A 135 -16.48 7.03 -7.72
C SER A 135 -15.52 6.47 -6.66
N GLY A 136 -14.50 5.71 -7.08
CA GLY A 136 -13.60 5.00 -6.18
C GLY A 136 -14.29 3.88 -5.38
N ASN A 137 -13.57 3.27 -4.45
CA ASN A 137 -13.98 2.03 -3.81
C ASN A 137 -15.10 2.16 -2.75
N GLY A 138 -15.58 3.38 -2.49
CA GLY A 138 -16.64 3.67 -1.52
C GLY A 138 -16.25 3.46 -0.06
N ARG A 139 -15.00 3.08 0.24
CA ARG A 139 -14.53 2.82 1.60
C ARG A 139 -14.20 4.12 2.30
N ALA A 140 -14.73 4.34 3.50
CA ALA A 140 -14.40 5.51 4.32
C ALA A 140 -13.06 5.38 5.07
N ALA A 141 -12.45 4.20 5.05
CA ALA A 141 -11.15 3.91 5.64
C ALA A 141 -10.55 2.66 4.97
N ARG A 142 -9.22 2.58 4.94
CA ARG A 142 -8.48 1.40 4.47
C ARG A 142 -8.15 0.48 5.64
N ALA A 143 -8.62 -0.76 5.59
CA ALA A 143 -8.19 -1.79 6.53
C ALA A 143 -7.00 -2.59 5.96
N GLU A 144 -6.04 -2.93 6.82
CA GLU A 144 -4.89 -3.77 6.49
C GLU A 144 -4.63 -4.78 7.62
N ALA A 145 -4.22 -5.98 7.24
CA ALA A 145 -3.72 -7.01 8.14
C ALA A 145 -2.35 -7.41 7.62
N THR A 146 -1.35 -7.34 8.50
CA THR A 146 0.03 -7.68 8.16
C THR A 146 0.53 -8.74 9.11
N ALA A 147 0.99 -9.86 8.56
CA ALA A 147 1.66 -10.91 9.30
C ALA A 147 3.17 -10.80 9.05
N VAL A 148 3.93 -10.42 10.07
CA VAL A 148 5.39 -10.22 10.00
C VAL A 148 6.12 -11.39 10.64
N LEU A 149 6.95 -12.08 9.87
CA LEU A 149 7.94 -13.01 10.43
C LEU A 149 9.28 -12.27 10.56
N THR A 150 9.68 -12.03 11.81
CA THR A 150 10.90 -11.30 12.15
C THR A 150 12.04 -12.26 12.46
N ARG A 151 13.24 -11.94 11.97
CA ARG A 151 14.49 -12.61 12.32
C ARG A 151 15.56 -11.58 12.67
N ARG A 152 16.15 -11.70 13.86
CA ARG A 152 17.39 -10.97 14.18
C ARG A 152 18.61 -11.78 13.77
N GLN A 153 19.59 -11.12 13.17
CA GLN A 153 20.89 -11.66 12.79
C GLN A 153 21.97 -10.99 13.64
N TRP A 154 22.73 -11.81 14.36
CA TRP A 154 23.87 -11.42 15.18
C TRP A 154 25.07 -12.31 14.92
N ASP A 155 26.20 -11.89 15.48
CA ASP A 155 27.45 -12.64 15.55
C ASP A 155 27.31 -13.97 16.28
N ALA A 156 26.40 -14.05 17.26
CA ALA A 156 26.02 -15.28 17.94
C ALA A 156 24.63 -15.78 17.48
N PRO A 157 24.43 -17.10 17.30
CA PRO A 157 23.10 -17.66 17.09
C PRO A 157 22.18 -17.29 18.26
N CYS A 158 21.08 -16.57 17.99
CA CYS A 158 19.99 -16.42 18.96
C CYS A 158 18.73 -17.13 18.47
N PRO A 159 18.44 -18.34 18.98
CA PRO A 159 17.22 -19.08 18.64
C PRO A 159 15.93 -18.35 19.07
N ALA A 160 15.98 -17.54 20.14
CA ALA A 160 14.82 -16.85 20.72
C ALA A 160 14.55 -15.45 20.12
N CYS A 161 15.32 -15.04 19.11
CA CYS A 161 15.33 -13.65 18.66
C CYS A 161 14.70 -13.45 17.28
N GLY A 162 13.97 -14.45 16.82
CA GLY A 162 12.92 -14.29 15.83
C GLY A 162 11.55 -14.37 16.49
N GLY A 163 10.54 -13.87 15.80
CA GLY A 163 9.18 -13.83 16.33
C GLY A 163 8.16 -13.64 15.22
N ARG A 164 6.90 -13.87 15.57
CA ARG A 164 5.77 -13.54 14.71
C ARG A 164 5.07 -12.33 15.31
N THR A 165 4.83 -11.34 14.48
CA THR A 165 4.05 -10.15 14.84
C THR A 165 2.86 -10.06 13.92
N LEU A 166 1.67 -9.99 14.48
CA LEU A 166 0.46 -9.70 13.74
C LEU A 166 0.08 -8.26 14.01
N ARG A 167 -0.12 -7.49 12.94
CA ARG A 167 -0.62 -6.13 13.00
C ARG A 167 -1.93 -6.02 12.23
N LEU A 168 -2.96 -5.53 12.91
CA LEU A 168 -4.22 -5.12 12.32
C LEU A 168 -4.25 -3.59 12.34
N ALA A 169 -4.49 -2.98 11.20
CA ALA A 169 -4.48 -1.53 11.07
C ALA A 169 -5.68 -1.03 10.26
N LEU A 170 -6.22 0.10 10.68
CA LEU A 170 -7.18 0.89 9.93
C LEU A 170 -6.55 2.26 9.66
N TYR A 171 -6.57 2.72 8.42
CA TYR A 171 -6.08 4.03 8.01
C TYR A 171 -7.24 4.87 7.50
N ALA A 172 -7.32 6.12 7.92
CA ALA A 172 -8.32 7.06 7.42
C ALA A 172 -7.75 8.49 7.43
N PRO A 173 -8.41 9.44 6.75
CA PRO A 173 -8.07 10.85 6.89
C PRO A 173 -8.15 11.30 8.36
N PRO A 174 -7.39 12.34 8.75
CA PRO A 174 -7.39 12.84 10.11
C PRO A 174 -8.80 13.17 10.60
N SER A 175 -9.13 12.72 11.80
CA SER A 175 -10.44 12.93 12.45
C SER A 175 -11.64 12.29 11.74
N ALA A 176 -11.46 11.49 10.68
CA ALA A 176 -12.56 10.81 10.00
C ALA A 176 -13.17 9.67 10.84
N VAL A 177 -12.37 9.08 11.73
CA VAL A 177 -12.77 7.97 12.60
C VAL A 177 -12.49 8.33 14.06
N SER A 178 -13.42 7.99 14.95
CA SER A 178 -13.30 8.23 16.40
C SER A 178 -12.99 6.97 17.21
N ALA A 179 -13.39 5.80 16.71
CA ALA A 179 -13.13 4.51 17.33
C ALA A 179 -13.05 3.41 16.25
N ALA A 180 -12.27 2.37 16.49
CA ALA A 180 -12.14 1.23 15.61
C ALA A 180 -11.96 -0.08 16.41
N THR A 181 -12.60 -1.14 15.94
CA THR A 181 -12.49 -2.49 16.48
C THR A 181 -12.29 -3.50 15.35
N ALA A 182 -11.60 -4.59 15.66
CA ALA A 182 -11.47 -5.75 14.79
C ALA A 182 -12.10 -6.95 15.47
N THR A 183 -12.86 -7.75 14.72
CA THR A 183 -13.53 -8.96 15.20
C THR A 183 -13.20 -10.14 14.32
N TRP A 184 -13.07 -11.32 14.93
CA TRP A 184 -12.79 -12.59 14.26
C TRP A 184 -13.44 -13.74 15.02
N PRO A 185 -13.54 -14.95 14.44
CA PRO A 185 -14.03 -16.11 15.15
C PRO A 185 -13.22 -16.35 16.44
N GLY A 186 -13.89 -16.20 17.60
CA GLY A 186 -13.29 -16.42 18.92
C GLY A 186 -12.62 -15.21 19.57
N GLY A 187 -12.66 -14.02 18.98
CA GLY A 187 -12.04 -12.84 19.61
C GLY A 187 -12.41 -11.49 19.01
N GLN A 188 -12.00 -10.44 19.73
CA GLN A 188 -12.09 -9.05 19.30
C GLN A 188 -10.93 -8.23 19.87
N ALA A 189 -10.58 -7.15 19.20
CA ALA A 189 -9.64 -6.16 19.70
C ALA A 189 -10.11 -4.74 19.41
N GLU A 190 -9.89 -3.84 20.36
CA GLU A 190 -9.92 -2.40 20.12
C GLU A 190 -8.62 -1.95 19.46
N LEU A 191 -8.72 -1.18 18.39
CA LEU A 191 -7.56 -0.59 17.73
C LEU A 191 -7.28 0.76 18.36
N ARG A 192 -6.04 0.98 18.78
CA ARG A 192 -5.62 2.23 19.40
C ARG A 192 -5.18 3.22 18.33
N ARG A 193 -5.65 4.46 18.42
CA ARG A 193 -5.16 5.55 17.56
C ARG A 193 -3.66 5.73 17.80
N SER A 194 -2.87 5.74 16.73
CA SER A 194 -1.45 6.10 16.79
C SER A 194 -1.32 7.58 17.14
N GLU A 195 -0.38 7.92 18.01
CA GLU A 195 -0.13 9.31 18.43
C GLU A 195 0.37 10.18 17.27
N ALA A 196 1.04 9.57 16.29
CA ALA A 196 1.60 10.27 15.14
C ALA A 196 0.68 10.15 13.92
N ARG A 197 0.42 11.29 13.27
CA ARG A 197 -0.07 11.31 11.90
C ARG A 197 1.05 10.88 10.97
N SER A 198 0.70 10.08 9.98
CA SER A 198 1.64 9.66 8.95
C SER A 198 1.39 10.49 7.70
N LEU A 199 2.42 11.16 7.20
CA LEU A 199 2.39 11.71 5.85
C LEU A 199 2.31 10.51 4.90
N GLU A 200 1.16 10.32 4.26
CA GLU A 200 0.96 9.20 3.35
C GLU A 200 1.68 9.50 2.04
N ARG A 201 1.41 10.69 1.47
CA ARG A 201 1.93 11.12 0.17
C ARG A 201 2.03 12.64 0.07
N VAL A 202 2.95 13.08 -0.77
CA VAL A 202 2.93 14.44 -1.35
C VAL A 202 2.44 14.30 -2.78
N LEU A 203 1.29 14.87 -3.07
CA LEU A 203 0.72 14.97 -4.41
C LEU A 203 1.19 16.27 -5.06
N VAL A 204 1.34 16.24 -6.37
CA VAL A 204 1.66 17.41 -7.18
C VAL A 204 0.45 17.68 -8.08
N PRO A 205 -0.63 18.30 -7.59
CA PRO A 205 -1.88 18.46 -8.35
C PRO A 205 -1.76 19.38 -9.57
N GLY A 206 -0.71 20.19 -9.65
CA GLY A 206 -0.40 21.05 -10.80
C GLY A 206 1.06 21.49 -10.77
N PRO A 207 1.59 22.10 -11.84
CA PRO A 207 2.94 22.66 -11.85
C PRO A 207 3.18 23.59 -10.64
N GLY A 208 4.24 23.33 -9.88
CA GLY A 208 4.62 24.14 -8.71
C GLY A 208 3.68 24.05 -7.50
N ARG A 209 2.67 23.17 -7.52
CA ARG A 209 1.74 22.97 -6.40
C ARG A 209 2.03 21.63 -5.72
N ALA A 210 2.07 21.62 -4.39
CA ALA A 210 2.15 20.42 -3.58
C ALA A 210 0.93 20.32 -2.65
N LEU A 211 0.39 19.12 -2.51
CA LEU A 211 -0.67 18.79 -1.57
C LEU A 211 -0.20 17.63 -0.70
N GLU A 212 -0.08 17.86 0.60
CA GLU A 212 0.24 16.80 1.55
C GLU A 212 -1.02 16.05 1.94
N VAL A 213 -1.00 14.74 1.73
CA VAL A 213 -2.06 13.84 2.13
C VAL A 213 -1.62 13.12 3.39
N TRP A 214 -2.34 13.38 4.47
CA TRP A 214 -2.08 12.82 5.79
C TRP A 214 -3.09 11.71 6.08
N SER A 215 -2.67 10.71 6.83
CA SER A 215 -3.57 9.71 7.41
C SER A 215 -3.28 9.49 8.89
N GLU A 216 -4.33 9.07 9.59
CA GLU A 216 -4.27 8.56 10.95
C GLU A 216 -4.44 7.05 10.92
N ALA A 217 -3.69 6.37 11.78
CA ALA A 217 -3.76 4.92 11.91
C ALA A 217 -4.40 4.55 13.24
N TRP A 218 -5.34 3.60 13.22
CA TRP A 218 -5.73 2.83 14.39
C TRP A 218 -5.07 1.47 14.29
N VAL A 219 -4.35 1.04 15.31
CA VAL A 219 -3.50 -0.15 15.27
C VAL A 219 -3.78 -1.04 16.48
N TRP A 220 -3.84 -2.33 16.20
CA TRP A 220 -3.66 -3.38 17.19
C TRP A 220 -2.49 -4.25 16.75
N GLU A 221 -1.61 -4.58 17.67
CA GLU A 221 -0.41 -5.38 17.41
C GLU A 221 -0.26 -6.45 18.50
N ALA A 222 0.09 -7.65 18.08
CA ALA A 222 0.41 -8.76 18.97
C ALA A 222 1.69 -9.45 18.53
N GLU A 223 2.55 -9.75 19.50
CA GLU A 223 3.82 -10.46 19.29
C GLU A 223 3.77 -11.83 19.97
N GLN A 224 4.22 -12.86 19.26
CA GLN A 224 4.23 -14.23 19.76
C GLN A 224 5.00 -14.33 21.08
N GLY A 225 4.34 -14.89 22.11
CA GLY A 225 4.91 -15.04 23.44
C GLY A 225 4.66 -13.86 24.38
N ALA A 226 3.96 -12.81 23.92
CA ALA A 226 3.52 -11.70 24.76
C ALA A 226 2.00 -11.49 24.63
N PRO A 227 1.27 -11.13 25.70
CA PRO A 227 -0.10 -10.64 25.57
C PRO A 227 -0.13 -9.42 24.63
N PRO A 228 -1.11 -9.30 23.70
CA PRO A 228 -2.37 -10.06 23.64
C PRO A 228 -2.36 -11.27 22.68
N TRP A 229 -1.21 -11.90 22.40
CA TRP A 229 -1.09 -12.95 21.38
C TRP A 229 -2.03 -14.15 21.56
N GLU A 230 -2.34 -14.55 22.79
CA GLU A 230 -3.23 -15.68 23.07
C GLU A 230 -4.64 -15.48 22.50
N GLY A 231 -5.08 -14.23 22.30
CA GLY A 231 -6.34 -13.89 21.64
C GLY A 231 -6.21 -13.58 20.16
N ALA A 232 -5.01 -13.60 19.57
CA ALA A 232 -4.79 -13.17 18.19
C ALA A 232 -5.55 -14.06 17.18
N PRO A 233 -6.10 -13.48 16.09
CA PRO A 233 -6.73 -14.30 15.07
C PRO A 233 -5.71 -15.26 14.45
N PRO A 234 -6.11 -16.51 14.18
CA PRO A 234 -5.21 -17.46 13.55
C PRO A 234 -4.89 -17.03 12.11
N SER A 235 -3.74 -17.51 11.60
CA SER A 235 -3.35 -17.32 10.20
C SER A 235 -4.46 -17.83 9.27
N GLY A 236 -4.85 -17.00 8.29
CA GLY A 236 -5.89 -17.33 7.33
C GLY A 236 -7.33 -17.07 7.81
N ALA A 237 -7.53 -16.63 9.06
CA ALA A 237 -8.84 -16.24 9.59
C ALA A 237 -9.37 -14.99 8.88
N GLU A 238 -10.69 -14.87 8.81
CA GLU A 238 -11.33 -13.61 8.41
C GLU A 238 -11.46 -12.68 9.60
N VAL A 239 -11.12 -11.41 9.39
CA VAL A 239 -11.21 -10.33 10.36
C VAL A 239 -12.10 -9.25 9.77
N SER A 240 -13.14 -8.85 10.48
CA SER A 240 -13.98 -7.70 10.12
C SER A 240 -13.57 -6.48 10.94
N PHE A 241 -13.50 -5.32 10.29
CA PHE A 241 -13.19 -4.06 10.97
C PHE A 241 -14.46 -3.23 11.09
N ALA A 242 -14.81 -2.82 12.31
CA ALA A 242 -15.88 -1.86 12.56
C ALA A 242 -15.29 -0.55 13.06
N PHE A 243 -15.85 0.58 12.65
CA PHE A 243 -15.38 1.90 13.05
C PHE A 243 -16.49 2.93 13.05
N THR A 244 -16.31 3.99 13.82
CA THR A 244 -17.30 5.06 13.97
C THR A 244 -16.81 6.34 13.28
N THR A 245 -17.61 6.85 12.36
CA THR A 245 -17.41 8.16 11.70
C THR A 245 -18.36 9.21 12.29
N ALA A 246 -18.21 10.48 11.90
CA ALA A 246 -19.18 11.53 12.25
C ALA A 246 -20.61 11.22 11.74
N ALA A 247 -20.73 10.46 10.66
CA ALA A 247 -22.02 10.03 10.10
C ALA A 247 -22.57 8.74 10.73
N GLY A 248 -21.89 8.16 11.73
CA GLY A 248 -22.27 6.93 12.41
C GLY A 248 -21.32 5.74 12.17
N ALA A 249 -21.74 4.57 12.64
CA ALA A 249 -20.97 3.33 12.57
C ALA A 249 -20.89 2.78 11.14
N ARG A 250 -19.73 2.23 10.79
CA ARG A 250 -19.39 1.64 9.49
C ARG A 250 -18.61 0.35 9.71
N THR A 251 -18.66 -0.53 8.71
CA THR A 251 -17.92 -1.79 8.71
C THR A 251 -17.14 -1.90 7.40
N VAL A 252 -15.86 -2.24 7.48
CA VAL A 252 -15.09 -2.71 6.33
C VAL A 252 -15.27 -4.23 6.25
N GLY A 253 -15.57 -4.74 5.04
CA GLY A 253 -15.76 -6.17 4.80
C GLY A 253 -14.60 -7.06 5.27
N PRO A 254 -14.80 -8.39 5.29
CA PRO A 254 -13.84 -9.31 5.88
C PRO A 254 -12.49 -9.23 5.15
N LEU A 255 -11.44 -9.02 5.93
CA LEU A 255 -10.06 -9.10 5.49
C LEU A 255 -9.46 -10.40 6.00
N ARG A 256 -8.80 -11.15 5.12
CA ARG A 256 -8.15 -12.39 5.52
C ARG A 256 -6.79 -12.10 6.15
N VAL A 257 -6.54 -12.64 7.34
CA VAL A 257 -5.22 -12.63 7.98
C VAL A 257 -4.26 -13.39 7.08
N PRO A 258 -3.15 -12.78 6.65
CA PRO A 258 -2.20 -13.44 5.77
C PRO A 258 -1.60 -14.68 6.45
N SER A 259 -1.27 -15.70 5.66
CA SER A 259 -0.54 -16.84 6.20
C SER A 259 0.90 -16.46 6.55
N TRP A 260 1.46 -17.09 7.58
CA TRP A 260 2.86 -16.86 7.90
C TRP A 260 3.76 -17.41 6.78
N PRO A 261 4.80 -16.68 6.37
CA PRO A 261 5.87 -17.26 5.56
C PRO A 261 6.48 -18.49 6.27
N GLY A 262 6.79 -19.54 5.52
CA GLY A 262 7.35 -20.77 6.08
C GLY A 262 8.78 -20.62 6.62
N SER A 263 9.50 -19.59 6.18
CA SER A 263 10.85 -19.26 6.64
C SER A 263 11.12 -17.76 6.51
N ALA A 264 12.09 -17.26 7.28
CA ALA A 264 12.46 -15.84 7.28
C ALA A 264 13.42 -15.50 6.13
N ALA A 265 13.40 -14.24 5.69
CA ALA A 265 14.43 -13.72 4.80
C ALA A 265 15.80 -13.69 5.49
N ARG A 266 16.85 -13.46 4.70
CA ARG A 266 18.24 -13.37 5.18
C ARG A 266 18.97 -12.24 4.47
N ILE A 267 19.64 -11.37 5.23
CA ILE A 267 20.69 -10.52 4.68
C ILE A 267 21.94 -11.39 4.48
N SER A 268 22.49 -11.39 3.26
CA SER A 268 23.66 -12.16 2.85
C SER A 268 24.91 -11.29 2.67
N ALA A 269 24.74 -9.97 2.56
CA ALA A 269 25.81 -8.99 2.66
C ALA A 269 25.29 -7.68 3.27
N PRO A 270 26.04 -7.01 4.17
CA PRO A 270 27.29 -7.49 4.78
C PRO A 270 27.08 -8.76 5.62
N ALA A 271 28.11 -9.61 5.68
CA ALA A 271 28.06 -10.85 6.46
C ALA A 271 28.64 -10.68 7.87
N GLY A 272 29.48 -9.66 8.07
CA GLY A 272 30.10 -9.34 9.35
C GLY A 272 29.21 -8.43 10.20
N HIS A 273 29.37 -8.57 11.52
CA HIS A 273 28.60 -7.86 12.55
C HIS A 273 29.43 -6.82 13.31
N ARG A 274 30.63 -6.47 12.83
CA ARG A 274 31.45 -5.42 13.46
C ARG A 274 30.96 -4.05 13.00
N LEU A 275 31.07 -3.01 13.83
CA LEU A 275 30.70 -1.65 13.44
C LEU A 275 31.45 -1.16 12.18
N ALA A 276 32.67 -1.62 11.96
CA ALA A 276 33.42 -1.33 10.73
C ALA A 276 32.74 -1.89 9.47
N ASP A 277 32.01 -3.00 9.57
CA ASP A 277 31.26 -3.61 8.46
C ASP A 277 30.04 -2.76 8.05
N ALA A 278 29.56 -1.89 8.95
CA ALA A 278 28.49 -0.94 8.67
C ALA A 278 28.93 0.17 7.68
N ARG A 279 30.24 0.39 7.48
CA ARG A 279 30.79 1.39 6.54
C ARG A 279 30.23 2.81 6.74
N LEU A 280 30.13 3.25 8.00
CA LEU A 280 29.62 4.57 8.36
C LEU A 280 30.34 5.71 7.60
N GLY A 281 29.56 6.62 7.01
CA GLY A 281 30.04 7.70 6.15
C GLY A 281 30.28 7.31 4.69
N SER A 282 29.98 6.07 4.30
CA SER A 282 30.20 5.55 2.95
C SER A 282 29.08 4.60 2.51
N GLU A 283 29.09 4.22 1.23
CA GLU A 283 28.08 3.32 0.68
C GLU A 283 28.23 1.89 1.24
N LEU A 284 27.13 1.41 1.81
CA LEU A 284 26.91 0.02 2.20
C LEU A 284 26.03 -0.67 1.17
N ARG A 285 26.61 -1.64 0.45
CA ARG A 285 25.84 -2.51 -0.45
C ARG A 285 25.25 -3.67 0.35
N VAL A 286 23.93 -3.72 0.38
CA VAL A 286 23.17 -4.78 1.03
C VAL A 286 22.71 -5.79 0.00
N ARG A 287 22.80 -7.08 0.33
CA ARG A 287 22.23 -8.19 -0.46
C ARG A 287 21.37 -9.07 0.44
N TRP A 288 20.32 -9.64 -0.12
CA TRP A 288 19.42 -10.52 0.62
C TRP A 288 18.90 -11.69 -0.20
N GLU A 289 18.50 -12.72 0.53
CA GLU A 289 17.85 -13.92 0.04
C GLU A 289 16.39 -13.92 0.49
N VAL A 290 15.52 -14.28 -0.44
CA VAL A 290 14.07 -14.41 -0.23
C VAL A 290 13.76 -15.91 -0.15
N PRO A 291 12.95 -16.35 0.83
CA PRO A 291 12.61 -17.76 0.95
C PRO A 291 11.79 -18.24 -0.26
N PRO A 292 11.89 -19.53 -0.64
CA PRO A 292 11.08 -20.10 -1.71
C PRO A 292 9.58 -19.89 -1.46
N GLY A 293 8.84 -19.51 -2.51
CA GLY A 293 7.39 -19.27 -2.44
C GLY A 293 6.97 -17.90 -1.88
N PHE A 294 7.92 -17.03 -1.51
CA PHE A 294 7.65 -15.63 -1.21
C PHE A 294 8.06 -14.76 -2.39
N VAL A 295 7.11 -14.01 -2.96
CA VAL A 295 7.35 -13.07 -4.05
C VAL A 295 7.14 -11.66 -3.49
N PRO A 296 8.20 -10.87 -3.25
CA PRO A 296 8.03 -9.52 -2.71
C PRO A 296 7.25 -8.66 -3.70
N ALA A 297 6.32 -7.85 -3.22
CA ALA A 297 5.73 -6.74 -3.97
C ALA A 297 6.49 -5.44 -3.67
N SER A 298 7.08 -5.34 -2.48
CA SER A 298 7.95 -4.25 -2.08
C SER A 298 9.09 -4.73 -1.19
N ALA A 299 10.17 -3.95 -1.21
CA ALA A 299 11.27 -4.05 -0.28
C ALA A 299 11.53 -2.66 0.31
N GLU A 300 11.73 -2.60 1.62
CA GLU A 300 12.13 -1.42 2.36
C GLU A 300 13.42 -1.77 3.10
N LEU A 301 14.45 -0.95 2.88
CA LEU A 301 15.70 -1.04 3.59
C LEU A 301 15.85 0.23 4.41
N THR A 302 15.89 0.07 5.72
CA THR A 302 16.06 1.15 6.69
C THR A 302 17.32 0.87 7.47
N GLY A 303 18.01 1.92 7.89
CA GLY A 303 19.10 1.78 8.82
C GLY A 303 18.95 2.71 10.01
N LEU A 304 19.52 2.32 11.14
CA LEU A 304 19.46 3.08 12.37
C LEU A 304 20.87 3.18 12.94
N THR A 305 21.26 4.38 13.37
CA THR A 305 22.56 4.62 14.00
C THR A 305 22.38 5.30 15.36
N ARG A 306 23.22 4.96 16.32
CA ARG A 306 23.15 5.50 17.68
C ARG A 306 24.51 6.09 18.06
N ALA A 307 24.47 7.26 18.68
CA ALA A 307 25.64 7.88 19.31
C ALA A 307 25.36 8.04 20.81
N GLU A 308 26.40 8.33 21.59
CA GLU A 308 26.24 8.57 23.02
C GLU A 308 25.26 9.73 23.27
N GLY A 309 24.19 9.47 24.04
CA GLY A 309 23.16 10.46 24.36
C GLY A 309 22.18 10.83 23.23
N ALA A 310 22.31 10.27 22.02
CA ALA A 310 21.46 10.59 20.88
C ALA A 310 21.14 9.37 20.00
N VAL A 311 19.87 9.20 19.65
CA VAL A 311 19.43 8.25 18.61
C VAL A 311 19.20 9.05 17.34
N CYS A 312 19.95 8.74 16.27
CA CYS A 312 19.62 9.23 14.94
C CYS A 312 19.11 8.05 14.14
N ALA A 313 17.79 8.00 14.01
CA ALA A 313 17.20 7.32 12.88
C ALA A 313 17.58 8.13 11.65
N ALA A 314 18.73 7.82 11.06
CA ALA A 314 18.93 8.12 9.66
C ALA A 314 18.05 7.12 8.92
N ASP A 315 16.75 7.42 8.80
CA ASP A 315 15.79 6.70 7.94
C ASP A 315 16.22 6.87 6.48
N VAL A 316 17.38 6.31 6.16
CA VAL A 316 17.90 6.25 4.81
C VAL A 316 17.09 5.14 4.17
N LYS A 317 15.97 5.51 3.57
CA LYS A 317 15.22 4.59 2.74
C LYS A 317 15.97 4.46 1.43
N ALA A 318 16.55 3.30 1.16
CA ALA A 318 17.05 3.02 -0.18
C ALA A 318 15.89 3.20 -1.19
N PRO A 319 16.17 3.62 -2.44
CA PRO A 319 15.14 3.62 -3.49
C PRO A 319 14.45 2.27 -3.49
N ARG A 320 13.10 2.25 -3.37
CA ARG A 320 12.30 1.02 -3.24
C ARG A 320 12.71 0.08 -4.37
N PRO A 321 13.51 -0.96 -4.08
CA PRO A 321 14.06 -1.75 -5.13
C PRO A 321 12.90 -2.64 -5.63
N GLY A 322 12.86 -2.91 -6.94
CA GLY A 322 11.75 -3.65 -7.55
C GLY A 322 11.49 -5.00 -6.86
N PRO A 323 10.34 -5.62 -7.09
CA PRO A 323 9.95 -6.89 -6.46
C PRO A 323 11.01 -8.01 -6.59
N ASP A 324 11.76 -8.00 -7.69
CA ASP A 324 12.83 -8.96 -7.98
C ASP A 324 14.22 -8.52 -7.52
N ALA A 325 14.33 -7.32 -6.95
CA ALA A 325 15.60 -6.85 -6.47
C ALA A 325 16.09 -7.69 -5.29
N ARG A 326 17.39 -7.98 -5.31
CA ARG A 326 18.11 -8.73 -4.28
C ARG A 326 19.29 -7.94 -3.71
N THR A 327 19.38 -6.67 -4.08
CA THR A 327 20.43 -5.77 -3.64
C THR A 327 19.94 -4.33 -3.60
N ALA A 328 20.47 -3.56 -2.65
CA ALA A 328 20.30 -2.12 -2.55
C ALA A 328 21.58 -1.49 -1.99
N VAL A 329 21.70 -0.17 -2.13
CA VAL A 329 22.78 0.61 -1.54
C VAL A 329 22.18 1.58 -0.53
N LEU A 330 22.83 1.69 0.62
CA LEU A 330 22.48 2.56 1.73
C LEU A 330 23.72 3.38 2.09
N THR A 331 23.57 4.65 2.44
CA THR A 331 24.68 5.47 2.96
C THR A 331 24.35 5.92 4.37
N TRP A 332 25.02 5.37 5.36
CA TRP A 332 24.88 5.84 6.74
C TRP A 332 25.76 7.05 7.01
N PRO A 333 25.31 8.01 7.84
CA PRO A 333 26.19 9.08 8.29
C PRO A 333 27.23 8.52 9.29
N SER A 334 28.43 9.10 9.28
CA SER A 334 29.46 8.81 10.29
C SER A 334 29.21 9.53 11.63
N THR A 335 28.30 10.52 11.63
CA THR A 335 27.91 11.32 12.80
C THR A 335 26.40 11.36 12.97
N CYS A 336 25.95 11.37 14.22
CA CYS A 336 24.56 11.52 14.64
C CYS A 336 24.45 12.72 15.58
N SER A 337 23.68 13.75 15.19
CA SER A 337 23.53 15.00 15.96
C SER A 337 24.87 15.64 16.34
N GLY A 338 25.84 15.61 15.41
CA GLY A 338 27.20 16.12 15.63
C GLY A 338 28.15 15.17 16.38
N ASN A 339 27.64 14.09 16.98
CA ASN A 339 28.43 13.10 17.71
C ASN A 339 28.82 11.93 16.81
N GLN A 340 30.04 11.39 16.95
CA GLN A 340 30.45 10.21 16.18
C GLN A 340 29.65 8.97 16.61
N VAL A 341 29.18 8.20 15.63
CA VAL A 341 28.55 6.89 15.87
C VAL A 341 29.65 5.92 16.35
N ARG A 342 29.53 5.43 17.58
CA ARG A 342 30.52 4.56 18.24
C ARG A 342 29.79 3.53 19.14
N PRO A 343 30.41 2.38 19.45
CA PRO A 343 29.83 1.42 20.36
C PRO A 343 29.60 2.06 21.73
N ALA A 344 28.38 1.97 22.26
CA ALA A 344 28.06 2.53 23.57
C ALA A 344 28.81 1.75 24.66
N LYS A 345 29.60 2.44 25.49
CA LYS A 345 30.39 1.79 26.57
C LYS A 345 29.53 1.14 27.67
N ARG A 346 28.21 1.37 27.72
CA ARG A 346 27.39 1.09 28.91
C ARG A 346 25.94 0.59 28.72
N ARG A 347 25.44 0.34 27.50
CA ARG A 347 24.12 -0.28 27.33
C ARG A 347 24.26 -1.65 26.70
N VAL A 348 24.21 -2.68 27.55
CA VAL A 348 24.04 -4.06 27.11
C VAL A 348 22.69 -4.17 26.41
N GLY A 349 22.68 -4.53 25.13
CA GLY A 349 21.46 -4.88 24.38
C GLY A 349 21.10 -4.00 23.18
N ASP A 350 21.77 -2.86 22.98
CA ASP A 350 21.46 -1.91 21.90
C ASP A 350 22.65 -1.71 20.95
N PRO A 351 22.59 -2.16 19.68
CA PRO A 351 23.71 -2.02 18.76
C PRO A 351 23.92 -0.56 18.33
N PRO A 352 25.18 -0.11 18.13
CA PRO A 352 25.48 1.22 17.59
C PRO A 352 24.96 1.45 16.17
N ALA A 353 24.81 0.39 15.37
CA ALA A 353 24.11 0.44 14.10
C ALA A 353 23.24 -0.81 13.87
N GLU A 354 22.07 -0.63 13.28
CA GLU A 354 21.15 -1.72 12.90
C GLU A 354 20.61 -1.48 11.49
N LEU A 355 20.62 -2.52 10.67
CA LEU A 355 19.99 -2.57 9.37
C LEU A 355 18.69 -3.36 9.47
N THR A 356 17.60 -2.80 8.96
CA THR A 356 16.30 -3.47 8.88
C THR A 356 15.90 -3.62 7.42
N LEU A 357 15.81 -4.86 6.97
CA LEU A 357 15.20 -5.22 5.69
C LEU A 357 13.77 -5.69 5.96
N ARG A 358 12.79 -5.03 5.34
CA ARG A 358 11.40 -5.47 5.34
C ARG A 358 10.96 -5.76 3.91
N LEU A 359 10.56 -7.00 3.66
CA LEU A 359 9.96 -7.43 2.40
C LEU A 359 8.46 -7.62 2.64
N THR A 360 7.60 -7.10 1.77
CA THR A 360 6.14 -7.28 1.86
C THR A 360 5.61 -7.78 0.52
N ASP A 361 4.75 -8.79 0.53
CA ASP A 361 4.10 -9.29 -0.68
C ASP A 361 2.71 -8.68 -0.92
N GLY A 362 2.10 -9.02 -2.06
CA GLY A 362 0.76 -8.53 -2.41
C GLY A 362 -0.37 -9.07 -1.52
N ALA A 363 -0.10 -10.07 -0.69
CA ALA A 363 -1.05 -10.65 0.25
C ALA A 363 -0.91 -10.08 1.67
N GLY A 364 -0.01 -9.10 1.90
CA GLY A 364 0.23 -8.52 3.22
C GLY A 364 1.10 -9.39 4.14
N ARG A 365 1.75 -10.44 3.62
CA ARG A 365 2.78 -11.16 4.36
C ARG A 365 4.05 -10.34 4.33
N ALA A 366 4.72 -10.25 5.48
CA ALA A 366 5.98 -9.54 5.60
C ALA A 366 7.08 -10.42 6.19
N LEU A 367 8.29 -10.22 5.69
CA LEU A 367 9.53 -10.75 6.23
C LEU A 367 10.35 -9.59 6.73
N GLU A 368 10.75 -9.63 8.00
CA GLU A 368 11.63 -8.61 8.58
C GLU A 368 12.94 -9.26 9.01
N VAL A 369 14.05 -8.68 8.59
CA VAL A 369 15.39 -9.07 9.01
C VAL A 369 16.06 -7.87 9.64
N ARG A 370 16.49 -8.00 10.89
CA ARG A 370 17.31 -7.01 11.57
C ARG A 370 18.73 -7.52 11.68
N HIS A 371 19.69 -6.75 11.19
CA HIS A 371 21.11 -7.09 11.18
C HIS A 371 21.87 -6.01 11.96
N ALA A 372 22.40 -6.40 13.11
CA ALA A 372 23.05 -5.48 14.04
C ALA A 372 24.57 -5.48 13.86
N PHE A 373 25.18 -4.31 14.06
CA PHE A 373 26.62 -4.09 14.05
C PHE A 373 27.07 -3.58 15.42
N TRP A 374 28.15 -4.13 15.97
CA TRP A 374 28.66 -3.85 17.32
C TRP A 374 30.04 -3.21 17.35
#